data_AF-A0A945HAG9-F1
#
_entry.id   AF-A0A945HAG9-F1
#
_cell.length_a   1.000
_cell.length_b   1.000
_cell.length_c   1.000
_cell.angle_alpha   90.00
_cell.angle_beta   90.00
_cell.angle_gamma   90.00
#
_symmetry.space_group_name_H-M   'P 1'
#
loop_
_entity.id
_entity.type
_entity.pdbx_description
1 polymer ?
#
loop_
_entity_poly.entity_id
_entity_poly.type
_entity_poly.pdbx_seq_one_letter_code
_entity_poly.pdbx_strand_id
1 'polypeptide(L)'
;MLAADQRTPGARWTPFFFLLPFLFFLLLFWVIPLIGGVQMSLHANGLGQAEYVGLAHYEALANDERYVTALRNSFVYTLASVVVIVPLALWLAHLLRASFRRLRPVLTFALLLPALTPPSVLAVLFLMVFHGRNGLLNQLFVMPLSFEPVNWLKDPN
;
A
#
# COMPACT_ATOMS: atom_id res chain seq x y z
N MET A 1 -45.70 -29.79 8.50
CA MET A 1 -46.14 -28.54 7.87
C MET A 1 -44.93 -27.94 7.17
N LEU A 2 -44.83 -28.15 5.86
CA LEU A 2 -43.63 -27.95 5.04
C LEU A 2 -43.41 -26.47 4.77
N ALA A 3 -42.26 -25.91 5.18
CA ALA A 3 -41.81 -24.60 4.73
C ALA A 3 -41.36 -24.73 3.27
N ALA A 4 -42.16 -24.18 2.36
CA ALA A 4 -41.92 -24.20 0.93
C ALA A 4 -40.63 -23.46 0.57
N ASP A 5 -39.74 -24.17 -0.12
CA ASP A 5 -38.56 -23.66 -0.84
C ASP A 5 -39.03 -22.66 -1.91
N GLN A 6 -39.04 -21.36 -1.59
CA GLN A 6 -39.37 -20.28 -2.52
C GLN A 6 -38.19 -19.99 -3.47
N ARG A 7 -37.86 -20.94 -4.36
CA ARG A 7 -37.02 -20.66 -5.53
C ARG A 7 -37.91 -20.05 -6.61
N THR A 8 -37.91 -18.71 -6.71
CA THR A 8 -38.57 -18.01 -7.80
C THR A 8 -37.96 -18.44 -9.15
N PRO A 9 -38.71 -19.11 -10.07
CA PRO A 9 -38.13 -19.69 -11.29
C PRO A 9 -37.85 -18.68 -12.41
N GLY A 10 -37.95 -17.37 -12.16
CA GLY A 10 -38.17 -16.36 -13.20
C GLY A 10 -37.09 -15.31 -13.41
N ALA A 11 -35.89 -15.45 -12.85
CA ALA A 11 -34.91 -14.36 -12.89
C ALA A 11 -33.44 -14.83 -12.94
N ARG A 12 -33.12 -15.81 -13.79
CA ARG A 12 -31.72 -16.27 -13.97
C ARG A 12 -30.77 -15.15 -14.44
N TRP A 13 -31.32 -14.08 -15.04
CA TRP A 13 -30.55 -13.00 -15.67
C TRP A 13 -30.53 -11.70 -14.86
N THR A 14 -31.45 -11.50 -13.91
CA THR A 14 -31.55 -10.28 -13.10
C THR A 14 -30.27 -9.94 -12.33
N PRO A 15 -29.55 -10.91 -11.72
CA PRO A 15 -28.26 -10.64 -11.08
C PRO A 15 -27.20 -10.09 -12.05
N PHE A 16 -27.22 -10.52 -13.32
CA PHE A 16 -26.26 -10.07 -14.33
C PHE A 16 -26.49 -8.62 -14.76
N PHE A 17 -27.75 -8.16 -14.81
CA PHE A 17 -28.05 -6.76 -15.08
C PHE A 17 -27.56 -5.82 -13.97
N PHE A 18 -27.62 -6.24 -12.70
CA PHE A 18 -27.06 -5.48 -11.59
C PHE A 18 -25.52 -5.44 -11.59
N LEU A 19 -24.88 -6.47 -12.13
CA LEU A 19 -23.42 -6.52 -12.30
C LEU A 19 -22.91 -5.71 -13.49
N LEU A 20 -23.74 -5.51 -14.51
CA LEU A 20 -23.37 -4.86 -15.78
C LEU A 20 -22.69 -3.49 -15.60
N PRO A 21 -23.21 -2.52 -14.81
CA PRO A 21 -22.53 -1.24 -14.63
C PRO A 21 -21.16 -1.38 -13.96
N PHE A 22 -21.02 -2.26 -12.97
CA PHE A 22 -19.73 -2.55 -12.34
C PHE A 22 -18.74 -3.15 -13.35
N LEU A 23 -19.16 -4.15 -14.12
CA LEU A 23 -18.33 -4.80 -15.14
C LEU A 23 -17.91 -3.81 -16.24
N PHE A 24 -18.83 -2.93 -16.66
CA PHE A 24 -18.52 -1.91 -17.65
C PHE A 24 -17.37 -1.00 -17.18
N PHE A 25 -17.47 -0.46 -15.96
CA PHE A 25 -16.42 0.40 -15.41
C PHE A 25 -15.11 -0.36 -15.11
N LEU A 26 -15.20 -1.61 -14.64
CA LEU A 26 -14.04 -2.48 -14.46
C LEU A 26 -13.30 -2.72 -15.78
N LEU A 27 -14.03 -3.00 -16.86
CA LEU A 27 -13.43 -3.20 -18.17
C LEU A 27 -12.82 -1.91 -18.71
N LEU A 28 -13.57 -0.80 -18.63
CA LEU A 28 -13.18 0.50 -19.19
C LEU A 28 -11.95 1.10 -18.50
N PHE A 29 -11.92 1.09 -17.17
CA PHE A 29 -10.89 1.81 -16.40
C PHE A 29 -9.80 0.91 -15.84
N TRP A 30 -9.98 -0.41 -15.84
CA TRP A 30 -9.00 -1.35 -15.29
C TRP A 30 -8.44 -2.27 -16.36
N VAL A 31 -9.29 -3.04 -17.03
CA VAL A 31 -8.83 -4.07 -17.97
C VAL A 31 -8.24 -3.47 -19.25
N ILE A 32 -8.91 -2.50 -19.87
CA ILE A 32 -8.43 -1.85 -21.10
C ILE A 32 -7.06 -1.17 -20.86
N PRO A 33 -6.86 -0.33 -19.83
CA PRO A 33 -5.55 0.25 -19.55
C PRO A 33 -4.48 -0.78 -19.21
N LEU A 34 -4.83 -1.87 -18.51
CA LEU A 34 -3.89 -2.94 -18.19
C LEU A 34 -3.38 -3.63 -19.46
N ILE A 35 -4.28 -3.97 -20.39
CA ILE A 35 -3.91 -4.56 -21.68
C ILE A 35 -3.02 -3.59 -22.46
N GLY A 36 -3.38 -2.30 -22.50
CA GLY A 36 -2.56 -1.27 -23.13
C GLY A 36 -1.17 -1.15 -22.51
N GLY A 37 -1.05 -1.24 -21.20
CA GLY A 37 0.23 -1.24 -20.48
C GLY A 37 1.10 -2.45 -20.80
N VAL A 38 0.50 -3.64 -20.90
CA VAL A 38 1.20 -4.87 -21.30
C VAL A 38 1.65 -4.79 -22.76
N GLN A 39 0.83 -4.22 -23.66
CA GLN A 39 1.25 -3.99 -25.04
C GLN A 39 2.40 -2.99 -25.09
N MET A 40 2.32 -1.90 -24.33
CA MET A 40 3.36 -0.88 -24.28
C MET A 40 4.68 -1.43 -23.72
N SER A 41 4.66 -2.35 -22.76
CA SER A 41 5.89 -2.94 -22.20
C SER A 41 6.65 -3.83 -23.20
N LEU A 42 6.01 -4.26 -24.29
CA LEU A 42 6.63 -5.04 -25.37
C LEU A 42 7.15 -4.18 -26.53
N HIS A 43 6.93 -2.87 -26.51
CA HIS A 43 7.35 -1.96 -27.56
C HIS A 43 8.36 -0.92 -27.04
N ALA A 44 9.42 -0.69 -27.80
CA ALA A 44 10.41 0.35 -27.55
C ALA A 44 9.97 1.70 -28.13
N ASN A 45 10.49 2.79 -27.56
CA ASN A 45 10.26 4.17 -27.99
C ASN A 45 8.79 4.61 -27.97
N GLY A 46 8.22 4.72 -26.76
CA GLY A 46 6.81 5.08 -26.51
C GLY A 46 6.38 6.50 -26.90
N LEU A 47 7.23 7.29 -27.56
CA LEU A 47 6.91 8.60 -28.13
C LEU A 47 7.31 8.61 -29.61
N GLY A 48 6.49 7.97 -30.47
CA GLY A 48 6.74 7.91 -31.91
C GLY A 48 6.38 6.55 -32.51
N GLN A 49 7.22 6.06 -33.43
CA GLN A 49 7.06 4.71 -33.99
C GLN A 49 7.47 3.69 -32.93
N ALA A 50 6.47 3.10 -32.28
CA ALA A 50 6.64 2.03 -31.31
C ALA A 50 7.18 0.78 -32.04
N GLU A 51 8.41 0.41 -31.75
CA GLU A 51 9.04 -0.78 -32.34
C GLU A 51 8.76 -1.99 -31.44
N TYR A 52 8.21 -3.07 -31.98
CA TYR A 52 7.98 -4.28 -31.19
C TYR A 52 9.31 -4.97 -30.88
N VAL A 53 9.70 -4.97 -29.61
CA VAL A 53 10.96 -5.57 -29.11
C VAL A 53 10.72 -6.82 -28.26
N GLY A 54 9.48 -7.26 -28.12
CA GLY A 54 9.11 -8.44 -27.37
C GLY A 54 9.58 -8.36 -25.91
N LEU A 55 10.39 -9.32 -25.47
CA LEU A 55 10.85 -9.42 -24.08
C LEU A 55 12.19 -8.73 -23.79
N ALA A 56 12.79 -8.03 -24.77
CA ALA A 56 14.12 -7.43 -24.62
C ALA A 56 14.22 -6.46 -23.42
N HIS A 57 13.16 -5.71 -23.12
CA HIS A 57 13.11 -4.84 -21.94
C HIS A 57 13.21 -5.61 -20.62
N TYR A 58 12.60 -6.80 -20.54
CA TYR A 58 12.63 -7.63 -19.34
C TYR A 58 14.00 -8.26 -19.13
N GLU A 59 14.67 -8.69 -20.21
CA GLU A 59 16.04 -9.19 -20.14
C GLU A 59 17.03 -8.09 -19.72
N ALA A 60 16.88 -6.89 -20.27
CA ALA A 60 17.69 -5.73 -19.87
C ALA A 60 17.50 -5.38 -18.39
N LEU A 61 16.25 -5.36 -17.90
CA LEU A 61 15.94 -5.11 -16.49
C LEU A 61 16.49 -6.19 -15.57
N ALA A 62 16.39 -7.47 -15.94
CA ALA A 62 16.89 -8.58 -15.12
C ALA A 62 18.42 -8.53 -14.91
N ASN A 63 19.15 -7.93 -15.85
CA ASN A 63 20.60 -7.74 -15.77
C ASN A 63 21.03 -6.40 -15.13
N ASP A 64 20.08 -5.51 -14.81
CA ASP A 64 20.38 -4.25 -14.14
C ASP A 64 20.46 -4.44 -12.61
N GLU A 65 21.65 -4.28 -12.05
CA GLU A 65 21.90 -4.40 -10.60
C GLU A 65 21.02 -3.47 -9.77
N ARG A 66 20.69 -2.28 -10.27
CA ARG A 66 19.82 -1.33 -9.57
C ARG A 66 18.39 -1.84 -9.52
N TYR A 67 17.91 -2.45 -10.60
CA TYR A 67 16.58 -3.05 -10.65
C TYR A 67 16.48 -4.24 -9.69
N VAL A 68 17.45 -5.15 -9.72
CA VAL A 68 17.48 -6.31 -8.81
C VAL A 68 17.58 -5.87 -7.35
N THR A 69 18.38 -4.84 -7.05
CA THR A 69 18.48 -4.26 -5.71
C THR A 69 17.14 -3.63 -5.28
N ALA A 70 16.49 -2.87 -6.16
CA ALA A 70 15.18 -2.27 -5.87
C ALA A 70 14.09 -3.32 -5.63
N LEU A 71 14.09 -4.42 -6.41
CA LEU A 71 13.19 -5.57 -6.21
C LEU A 71 13.43 -6.22 -4.86
N ARG A 72 14.70 -6.50 -4.51
CA ARG A 72 15.06 -7.10 -3.22
C ARG A 72 14.64 -6.20 -2.06
N ASN A 73 14.93 -4.90 -2.14
CA ASN A 73 14.56 -3.94 -1.11
C ASN A 73 13.04 -3.87 -0.93
N SER A 74 12.29 -3.82 -2.04
CA SER A 74 10.82 -3.83 -2.02
C SER A 74 10.29 -5.11 -1.37
N PHE A 75 10.82 -6.27 -1.75
CA PHE A 75 10.40 -7.56 -1.20
C PHE A 75 10.69 -7.66 0.30
N VAL A 76 11.92 -7.31 0.72
CA VAL A 76 12.30 -7.31 2.14
C VAL A 76 11.44 -6.33 2.93
N TYR A 77 11.23 -5.12 2.41
CA TYR A 77 10.38 -4.12 3.04
C TYR A 77 8.95 -4.61 3.20
N THR A 78 8.33 -5.16 2.16
CA THR A 78 6.96 -5.68 2.21
C THR A 78 6.84 -6.84 3.19
N LEU A 79 7.77 -7.80 3.14
CA LEU A 79 7.73 -8.96 4.04
C LEU A 79 7.95 -8.55 5.50
N ALA A 80 8.96 -7.72 5.78
CA ALA A 80 9.21 -7.19 7.12
C ALA A 80 8.00 -6.40 7.63
N SER A 81 7.40 -5.56 6.78
CA SER A 81 6.21 -4.80 7.11
C SER A 81 5.04 -5.71 7.49
N VAL A 82 4.76 -6.76 6.71
CA VAL A 82 3.67 -7.70 7.03
C VAL A 82 3.94 -8.45 8.33
N VAL A 83 5.17 -8.95 8.51
CA VAL A 83 5.59 -9.71 9.70
C VAL A 83 5.52 -8.86 10.97
N VAL A 84 5.76 -7.54 10.89
CA VAL A 84 5.69 -6.65 12.05
C VAL A 84 4.27 -6.11 12.26
N ILE A 85 3.62 -5.62 11.20
CA ILE A 85 2.33 -4.92 11.30
C ILE A 85 1.21 -5.88 11.67
N VAL A 86 1.14 -7.07 11.08
CA VAL A 86 0.01 -8.00 11.32
C VAL A 86 -0.02 -8.47 12.79
N PRO A 87 1.06 -8.98 13.37
CA PRO A 87 1.07 -9.37 14.79
C PRO A 87 0.81 -8.19 15.71
N LEU A 88 1.41 -7.02 15.44
CA LEU A 88 1.19 -5.82 16.24
C LEU A 88 -0.28 -5.37 16.19
N ALA A 89 -0.91 -5.39 15.02
CA ALA A 89 -2.32 -5.04 14.84
C ALA A 89 -3.24 -6.02 15.59
N LEU A 90 -2.95 -7.33 15.54
CA LEU A 90 -3.70 -8.34 16.28
C LEU A 90 -3.52 -8.18 17.79
N TRP A 91 -2.30 -7.89 18.24
CA TRP A 91 -2.00 -7.64 19.65
C TRP A 91 -2.73 -6.40 20.17
N LEU A 92 -2.67 -5.28 19.45
CA LEU A 92 -3.44 -4.07 19.76
C LEU A 92 -4.95 -4.33 19.74
N ALA A 93 -5.46 -5.09 18.76
CA ALA A 93 -6.87 -5.45 18.70
C ALA A 93 -7.31 -6.28 19.93
N HIS A 94 -6.45 -7.19 20.40
CA HIS A 94 -6.68 -7.96 21.61
C HIS A 94 -6.72 -7.06 22.86
N LEU A 95 -5.75 -6.15 23.03
CA LEU A 95 -5.72 -5.18 24.13
C LEU A 95 -6.94 -4.26 24.13
N LEU A 96 -7.33 -3.79 22.94
CA LEU A 96 -8.50 -2.93 22.77
C LEU A 96 -9.80 -3.66 23.15
N ARG A 97 -9.88 -4.97 22.90
CA ARG A 97 -11.01 -5.80 23.36
C ARG A 97 -11.05 -5.94 24.89
N ALA A 98 -9.89 -5.98 25.55
CA ALA A 98 -9.78 -6.06 27.01
C ALA A 98 -9.95 -4.70 27.72
N SER A 99 -9.95 -3.59 26.97
CA SER A 99 -10.07 -2.23 27.52
C SER A 99 -11.46 -1.88 28.06
N PHE A 100 -11.54 -0.85 28.92
CA PHE A 100 -12.80 -0.34 29.45
C PHE A 100 -13.76 0.08 28.32
N ARG A 101 -15.02 -0.37 28.42
CA ARG A 101 -16.06 -0.15 27.39
C ARG A 101 -16.25 1.33 27.00
N ARG A 102 -16.02 2.25 27.94
CA ARG A 102 -16.13 3.70 27.71
C ARG A 102 -14.94 4.29 26.93
N LEU A 103 -13.75 3.71 27.06
CA LEU A 103 -12.53 4.20 26.39
C LEU A 103 -12.34 3.59 25.00
N ARG A 104 -12.96 2.43 24.74
CA ARG A 104 -12.82 1.69 23.49
C ARG A 104 -13.07 2.55 22.23
N PRO A 105 -14.12 3.39 22.12
CA PRO A 105 -14.33 4.22 20.93
C PRO A 105 -13.22 5.25 20.70
N VAL A 106 -12.73 5.87 21.78
CA VAL A 106 -11.66 6.87 21.71
C VAL A 106 -10.33 6.23 21.29
N LEU A 107 -10.01 5.07 21.87
CA LEU A 107 -8.81 4.31 21.51
C LEU A 107 -8.88 3.80 20.06
N THR A 108 -10.03 3.29 19.61
CA THR A 108 -10.22 2.92 18.19
C THR A 108 -9.99 4.11 17.28
N PHE A 109 -10.55 5.28 17.61
CA PHE A 109 -10.38 6.48 16.81
C PHE A 109 -8.91 6.91 16.74
N ALA A 110 -8.20 6.93 17.88
CA ALA A 110 -6.78 7.27 17.93
C ALA A 110 -5.91 6.30 17.10
N LEU A 111 -6.21 4.99 17.14
CA LEU A 111 -5.50 3.98 16.35
C LEU A 111 -5.78 4.09 14.84
N LEU A 112 -6.98 4.52 14.45
CA LEU A 112 -7.37 4.67 13.04
C LEU A 112 -7.00 6.04 12.47
N LEU A 113 -6.72 7.03 13.30
CA LEU A 113 -6.39 8.41 12.88
C LEU A 113 -5.26 8.47 11.84
N PRO A 114 -4.16 7.72 11.96
CA PRO A 114 -3.11 7.72 10.93
C PRO A 114 -3.61 7.21 9.58
N ALA A 115 -4.50 6.22 9.56
CA ALA A 115 -5.07 5.66 8.33
C ALA A 115 -6.05 6.62 7.64
N LEU A 116 -6.61 7.57 8.38
CA LEU A 116 -7.48 8.63 7.85
C LEU A 116 -6.70 9.85 7.34
N THR A 117 -5.40 9.92 7.65
CA THR A 117 -4.56 11.08 7.33
C THR A 117 -3.99 10.93 5.91
N PRO A 118 -3.98 12.00 5.09
CA PRO A 118 -3.37 11.94 3.76
C PRO A 118 -1.89 11.54 3.81
N PRO A 119 -1.41 10.72 2.86
CA PRO A 119 0.00 10.30 2.81
C PRO A 119 0.98 11.48 2.75
N SER A 120 0.58 12.59 2.11
CA SER A 120 1.39 13.81 2.04
C SER A 120 1.65 14.44 3.41
N VAL A 121 0.65 14.44 4.29
CA VAL A 121 0.79 14.96 5.65
C VAL A 121 1.69 14.03 6.48
N LEU A 122 1.53 12.72 6.35
CA LEU A 122 2.42 11.74 6.98
C LEU A 122 3.88 11.94 6.54
N ALA A 123 4.13 12.23 5.25
CA ALA A 123 5.47 12.49 4.75
C ALA A 123 6.09 13.75 5.39
N VAL A 124 5.32 14.83 5.54
CA VAL A 124 5.80 16.06 6.20
C VAL A 124 6.09 15.81 7.68
N LEU A 125 5.20 15.10 8.39
CA LEU A 125 5.42 14.71 9.78
C LEU A 125 6.67 13.84 9.94
N PHE A 126 6.85 12.87 9.04
CA PHE A 126 8.05 12.03 9.02
C PHE A 126 9.32 12.87 8.84
N LEU A 127 9.35 13.77 7.86
CA LEU A 127 10.49 14.67 7.67
C LEU A 127 10.73 15.56 8.88
N MET A 128 9.69 16.07 9.52
CA MET A 128 9.81 16.89 10.74
C MET A 128 10.38 16.11 11.93
N VAL A 129 9.96 14.85 12.09
CA VAL A 129 10.43 13.99 13.19
C VAL A 129 11.88 13.55 12.99
N PHE A 130 12.22 13.14 11.77
CA PHE A 130 13.52 12.54 11.41
C PHE A 130 14.53 13.56 10.84
N HIS A 131 14.23 14.86 10.87
CA HIS A 131 15.14 15.88 10.37
C HIS A 131 16.48 15.86 11.14
N GLY A 132 17.62 15.82 10.43
CA GLY A 132 18.94 15.66 11.05
C GLY A 132 19.33 16.76 12.04
N ARG A 133 19.11 18.05 11.73
CA ARG A 133 19.51 19.13 12.65
C ARG A 133 18.46 19.47 13.72
N ASN A 134 17.21 19.67 13.31
CA ASN A 134 16.14 20.18 14.16
C ASN A 134 14.97 19.19 14.31
N GLY A 135 15.19 17.89 14.11
CA GLY A 135 14.14 16.88 14.20
C GLY A 135 13.74 16.60 15.64
N LEU A 136 12.47 16.24 15.84
CA LEU A 136 11.92 15.88 17.16
C LEU A 136 12.71 14.76 17.82
N LEU A 137 13.15 13.74 17.06
CA LEU A 137 13.93 12.64 17.64
C LEU A 137 15.27 13.11 18.22
N ASN A 138 16.00 13.94 17.49
CA ASN A 138 17.29 14.43 17.97
C ASN A 138 17.12 15.36 19.17
N GLN A 139 16.12 16.23 19.15
CA GLN A 139 15.87 17.17 20.24
C GLN A 139 15.38 16.49 21.52
N LEU A 140 14.53 15.46 21.41
CA LEU A 140 13.93 14.79 22.56
C LEU A 140 14.81 13.68 23.14
N PHE A 141 15.59 12.98 22.29
CA PHE A 141 16.29 11.76 22.72
C PHE A 141 17.81 11.81 22.56
N VAL A 142 18.37 12.53 21.57
CA VAL A 142 19.82 12.48 21.26
C VAL A 142 20.57 13.59 21.98
N MET A 143 20.17 14.85 21.77
CA MET A 143 20.82 16.02 22.34
C MET A 143 20.75 16.06 23.89
N PRO A 144 19.64 15.67 24.55
CA PRO A 144 19.60 15.63 26.02
C PRO A 144 20.57 14.63 26.64
N LEU A 145 20.97 13.60 25.87
CA LEU A 145 21.98 12.62 26.27
C LEU A 145 23.41 13.04 25.89
N SER A 146 23.60 14.28 25.43
CA SER A 146 24.89 14.85 24.99
C SER A 146 25.53 14.16 23.78
N PHE A 147 24.74 13.49 22.95
CA PHE A 147 25.19 12.93 21.67
C PHE A 147 25.06 13.95 20.53
N GLU A 148 25.86 13.76 19.47
CA GLU A 148 25.73 14.56 18.25
C GLU A 148 24.43 14.21 17.50
N PRO A 149 23.76 15.21 16.88
CA PRO A 149 22.54 14.95 16.12
C PRO A 149 22.75 14.00 14.94
N VAL A 150 21.96 12.92 14.89
CA VAL A 150 22.05 11.91 13.83
C VAL A 150 21.25 12.34 12.61
N ASN A 151 21.81 12.17 11.41
CA ASN A 151 21.10 12.48 10.17
C ASN A 151 20.33 11.27 9.62
N TRP A 152 19.25 10.90 10.30
CA TRP A 152 18.45 9.69 10.04
C TRP A 152 18.06 9.42 8.59
N LEU A 153 17.94 10.45 7.75
CA LEU A 153 17.50 10.33 6.35
C LEU A 153 18.66 10.24 5.35
N LYS A 154 19.88 10.60 5.75
CA LYS A 154 21.04 10.68 4.86
C LYS A 154 22.27 9.97 5.41
N ASP A 155 22.16 9.30 6.56
CA ASP A 155 23.24 8.51 7.10
C ASP A 155 23.41 7.24 6.25
N PRO A 156 24.57 7.03 5.60
CA PRO A 156 24.83 5.83 4.83
C PRO A 156 25.21 4.62 5.71
N ASN A 157 25.38 4.80 7.03
CA ASN A 157 25.83 3.76 7.97
C ASN A 157 24.74 3.34 8.96
#